data_AF-A0A1B7UES6-F1
#
_entry.id   AF-A0A1B7UES6-F1
#
_cell.length_a   1.000
_cell.length_b   1.000
_cell.length_c   1.000
_cell.angle_alpha   90.00
_cell.angle_beta   90.00
_cell.angle_gamma   90.00
#
_symmetry.space_group_name_H-M   'P 1'
#
loop_
_entity.id
_entity.type
_entity.pdbx_description
1 polymer ?
#
loop_
_entity_poly.entity_id
_entity_poly.type
_entity_poly.pdbx_seq_one_letter_code
_entity_poly.pdbx_strand_id
1 'polypeptide(L)'
;MKRCIFAGLAALLMAAELIASAAPASAGCQYGGPVLSKCDGPVQPDGTWQRCVAVTRLVPNGASSYLVPDNHCDLMGPDQHPADLAFADPPTHIDG
;
A
#
# COMPACT_ATOMS: atom_id res chain seq x y z
N MET A 1 37.01 -22.43 1.44
CA MET A 1 36.97 -21.81 2.79
C MET A 1 36.94 -20.29 2.69
N LYS A 2 38.07 -19.56 2.57
CA LYS A 2 38.09 -18.09 2.56
C LYS A 2 37.27 -17.42 1.44
N ARG A 3 37.34 -17.93 0.20
CA ARG A 3 36.56 -17.41 -0.94
C ARG A 3 35.04 -17.49 -0.74
N CYS A 4 34.56 -18.56 -0.10
CA CYS A 4 33.14 -18.76 0.20
C CYS A 4 32.65 -17.75 1.26
N ILE A 5 33.50 -17.43 2.24
CA ILE A 5 33.20 -16.45 3.28
C ILE A 5 33.06 -15.04 2.69
N PHE A 6 34.00 -14.65 1.80
CA PHE A 6 33.91 -13.34 1.14
C PHE A 6 32.70 -13.22 0.21
N ALA A 7 32.37 -14.27 -0.53
CA ALA A 7 31.18 -14.29 -1.38
C ALA A 7 29.88 -14.18 -0.56
N GLY A 8 29.79 -14.90 0.56
CA GLY A 8 28.65 -14.82 1.47
C GLY A 8 28.51 -13.44 2.12
N LEU A 9 29.62 -12.85 2.56
CA LEU A 9 29.62 -11.50 3.13
C LEU A 9 29.20 -10.44 2.10
N ALA A 10 29.71 -10.54 0.87
CA ALA A 10 29.32 -9.63 -0.20
C ALA A 10 27.81 -9.74 -0.50
N ALA A 11 27.26 -10.96 -0.60
CA ALA A 11 25.83 -11.15 -0.84
C ALA A 11 24.96 -10.56 0.29
N LEU A 12 25.37 -10.74 1.55
CA LEU A 12 24.66 -10.17 2.70
C LEU A 12 24.69 -8.64 2.71
N LEU A 13 25.83 -8.03 2.37
CA LEU A 13 25.97 -6.58 2.30
C LEU A 13 25.09 -6.00 1.19
N MET A 14 25.07 -6.61 0.00
CA MET A 14 24.20 -6.17 -1.10
C MET A 14 22.72 -6.27 -0.72
N ALA A 15 22.31 -7.35 -0.04
CA ALA A 15 20.93 -7.49 0.43
C ALA A 15 20.57 -6.44 1.48
N ALA A 16 21.46 -6.17 2.44
CA ALA A 16 21.26 -5.15 3.46
C ALA A 16 21.15 -3.74 2.85
N GLU A 17 21.95 -3.44 1.83
CA GLU A 17 21.93 -2.16 1.13
C GLU A 17 20.62 -1.97 0.36
N LEU A 18 20.11 -3.01 -0.31
CA LEU A 18 18.79 -2.99 -0.96
C LEU A 18 17.65 -2.75 0.03
N ILE A 19 17.71 -3.36 1.23
CA ILE A 19 16.69 -3.16 2.26
C ILE A 19 16.78 -1.75 2.86
N ALA A 20 18.00 -1.25 3.10
CA ALA A 20 18.21 0.08 3.67
C ALA A 20 17.90 1.22 2.69
N SER A 21 18.04 0.98 1.39
CA SER A 21 17.73 1.95 0.33
C SER A 21 16.29 1.86 -0.19
N ALA A 22 15.53 0.86 0.25
CA ALA A 22 14.10 0.83 -0.01
C ALA A 22 13.47 2.10 0.58
N ALA A 23 12.69 2.81 -0.23
CA ALA A 23 11.92 3.93 0.27
C ALA A 23 11.11 3.43 1.48
N PRO A 24 11.09 4.17 2.62
CA PRO A 24 10.23 3.81 3.71
C PRO A 24 8.82 3.67 3.14
N ALA A 25 8.11 2.61 3.52
CA ALA A 25 6.68 2.52 3.26
C ALA A 25 5.96 3.53 4.16
N SER A 26 6.25 4.82 3.96
CA SER A 26 5.41 5.91 4.44
C SER A 26 4.26 5.97 3.46
N ALA A 27 3.33 5.03 3.65
CA ALA A 27 2.07 5.13 2.96
C ALA A 27 1.35 6.31 3.59
N GLY A 28 1.17 7.41 2.86
CA GLY A 28 0.38 8.51 3.38
C GLY A 28 -1.02 7.97 3.63
N CYS A 29 -1.31 7.71 4.90
CA CYS A 29 -2.54 7.06 5.32
C CYS A 29 -3.46 8.10 5.91
N GLN A 30 -4.65 8.21 5.33
CA GLN A 30 -5.75 8.98 5.87
C GLN A 30 -6.74 8.03 6.53
N TYR A 31 -7.19 8.40 7.73
CA TYR A 31 -8.10 7.61 8.55
C TYR A 31 -9.38 8.40 8.82
N GLY A 32 -10.51 7.68 8.86
CA GLY A 32 -11.83 8.26 9.12
C GLY A 32 -12.62 8.64 7.85
N GLY A 33 -13.84 9.13 8.05
CA GLY A 33 -14.78 9.39 6.97
C GLY A 33 -15.59 8.15 6.57
N PRO A 34 -15.95 7.97 5.28
CA PRO A 34 -16.76 6.85 4.81
C PRO A 34 -15.98 5.51 4.73
N VAL A 35 -14.67 5.53 4.96
CA VAL A 35 -13.77 4.37 4.90
C VAL A 35 -13.02 4.22 6.22
N LEU A 36 -12.56 3.01 6.54
CA LEU A 36 -11.78 2.72 7.75
C LEU A 36 -10.38 3.34 7.67
N SER A 37 -9.71 3.12 6.54
CA SER A 37 -8.39 3.67 6.24
C SER A 37 -8.20 3.76 4.74
N LYS A 38 -7.39 4.72 4.33
CA LYS A 38 -6.97 4.88 2.95
C LYS A 38 -5.50 5.22 2.91
N CYS A 39 -4.73 4.43 2.20
CA CYS A 39 -3.28 4.53 2.19
C CYS A 39 -2.76 4.47 0.75
N ASP A 40 -1.85 5.36 0.41
CA ASP A 40 -1.19 5.36 -0.89
C ASP A 40 0.21 4.79 -0.76
N GLY A 41 0.57 3.87 -1.67
CA GLY A 41 1.92 3.37 -1.84
C GLY A 41 2.78 4.36 -2.62
N PRO A 42 4.10 4.10 -2.75
CA PRO A 42 5.01 5.04 -3.38
C PRO A 42 4.62 5.36 -4.82
N VAL A 43 4.79 6.63 -5.21
CA VAL A 43 4.63 7.07 -6.60
C VAL A 43 5.73 6.45 -7.47
N GLN A 44 5.34 5.79 -8.56
CA GLN A 44 6.22 5.21 -9.57
C GLN A 44 6.77 6.28 -10.53
N PRO A 45 7.85 5.99 -11.28
CA PRO A 45 8.45 6.94 -12.22
C PRO A 45 7.52 7.43 -13.33
N ASP A 46 6.45 6.68 -13.62
CA ASP A 46 5.40 7.04 -14.57
C ASP A 46 4.30 7.95 -13.96
N GLY A 47 4.43 8.30 -12.68
CA GLY A 47 3.48 9.14 -11.94
C GLY A 47 2.28 8.37 -11.39
N THR A 48 2.24 7.04 -11.53
CA THR A 48 1.18 6.21 -10.93
C THR A 48 1.51 5.87 -9.47
N TRP A 49 0.50 5.51 -8.69
CA TRP A 49 0.69 4.97 -7.35
C TRP A 49 -0.40 3.97 -7.04
N GLN A 50 -0.17 3.08 -6.07
CA GLN A 50 -1.20 2.15 -5.62
C GLN A 50 -1.96 2.75 -4.45
N ARG A 51 -3.28 2.81 -4.51
CA ARG A 51 -4.13 3.21 -3.39
C ARG A 51 -4.82 1.98 -2.82
N CYS A 52 -4.79 1.83 -1.51
CA CYS A 52 -5.49 0.77 -0.77
C CYS A 52 -6.49 1.38 0.20
N VAL A 53 -7.74 0.95 0.10
CA VAL A 53 -8.85 1.43 0.93
C VAL A 53 -9.46 0.26 1.69
N ALA A 54 -9.60 0.47 2.99
CA ALA A 54 -10.28 -0.42 3.91
C ALA A 54 -11.74 0.04 4.07
N VAL A 55 -12.70 -0.79 3.69
CA VAL A 55 -14.13 -0.57 3.93
C VAL A 55 -14.68 -1.65 4.86
N THR A 56 -15.85 -1.40 5.43
CA THR A 56 -16.57 -2.43 6.19
C THR A 56 -17.46 -3.23 5.23
N ARG A 57 -17.24 -4.54 5.17
CA ARG A 57 -18.15 -5.48 4.49
C ARG A 57 -19.07 -6.11 5.52
N LEU A 58 -20.37 -6.09 5.26
CA LEU A 58 -21.36 -6.80 6.07
C LEU A 58 -21.38 -8.28 5.70
N VAL A 59 -21.16 -9.16 6.68
CA VAL A 59 -21.21 -10.61 6.52
C VAL A 59 -22.41 -11.16 7.29
N PRO A 60 -23.36 -11.83 6.61
CA PRO A 60 -24.48 -12.47 7.28
C PRO A 60 -24.01 -13.73 8.03
N ASN A 61 -24.56 -13.95 9.24
CA ASN A 61 -24.28 -15.13 10.04
C ASN A 61 -25.53 -15.57 10.81
N GLY A 62 -26.19 -16.61 10.31
CA GLY A 62 -27.44 -17.12 10.89
C GLY A 62 -28.52 -16.03 10.94
N ALA A 63 -28.97 -15.69 12.15
CA ALA A 63 -29.98 -14.66 12.40
C ALA A 63 -29.39 -13.25 12.67
N SER A 64 -28.08 -13.06 12.48
CA SER A 64 -27.38 -11.79 12.71
C SER A 64 -26.40 -11.47 11.57
N SER A 65 -25.68 -10.36 11.70
CA SER A 65 -24.64 -9.92 10.79
C SER A 65 -23.51 -9.24 11.56
N TYR A 66 -22.28 -9.35 11.05
CA TYR A 66 -21.13 -8.60 11.58
C TYR A 66 -20.38 -7.90 10.45
N LEU A 67 -19.70 -6.81 10.80
CA LEU A 67 -18.86 -6.06 9.88
C LEU A 67 -17.44 -6.61 9.96
N VAL A 68 -16.84 -6.88 8.80
CA VAL A 68 -15.41 -7.20 8.67
C VAL A 68 -14.70 -6.12 7.86
N PRO A 69 -13.44 -5.79 8.18
CA PRO A 69 -12.61 -5.00 7.31
C PRO A 69 -12.37 -5.74 5.99
N ASP A 70 -12.57 -5.05 4.87
CA ASP A 70 -12.26 -5.50 3.52
C ASP A 70 -11.35 -4.47 2.86
N ASN A 71 -10.20 -4.91 2.38
CA ASN A 71 -9.20 -4.06 1.77
C ASN A 71 -9.19 -4.28 0.26
N HIS A 72 -9.40 -3.20 -0.49
CA HIS A 72 -9.25 -3.19 -1.93
C HIS A 72 -8.13 -2.23 -2.33
N CYS A 73 -7.27 -2.68 -3.24
CA CYS A 73 -6.18 -1.87 -3.77
C CYS A 73 -6.32 -1.74 -5.28
N ASP A 74 -6.08 -0.54 -5.79
CA ASP A 74 -6.11 -0.26 -7.22
C ASP A 74 -5.06 0.80 -7.58
N LEU A 75 -4.74 0.91 -8.87
CA LEU A 75 -3.79 1.88 -9.39
C LEU A 75 -4.46 3.26 -9.56
N MET A 76 -3.76 4.30 -9.12
CA MET A 76 -4.11 5.71 -9.29
C MET A 76 -3.03 6.38 -10.15
N GLY A 77 -3.37 7.51 -10.76
CA GLY A 77 -2.46 8.23 -11.62
C GLY A 77 -3.18 9.22 -12.54
N PRO A 78 -2.42 9.97 -13.37
CA PRO A 78 -2.97 11.01 -14.24
C PRO A 78 -4.03 10.52 -15.23
N ASP A 79 -3.93 9.26 -15.67
CA ASP A 79 -4.86 8.63 -16.60
C ASP A 79 -5.81 7.63 -15.92
N GLN A 80 -5.66 7.40 -14.61
CA GLN A 80 -6.44 6.46 -13.82
C GLN A 80 -7.43 7.22 -12.94
N HIS A 81 -8.72 7.14 -13.29
CA HIS A 81 -9.80 7.82 -12.57
C HIS A 81 -10.87 6.81 -12.13
N PRO A 82 -10.69 6.13 -10.98
CA PRO A 82 -11.71 5.26 -10.43
C PRO A 82 -12.99 6.05 -10.15
N ALA A 83 -14.15 5.49 -10.52
CA ALA A 83 -15.45 6.16 -10.32
C ALA A 83 -15.89 6.19 -8.85
N ASP A 84 -15.35 5.30 -8.02
CA ASP A 84 -15.66 5.26 -6.59
C ASP A 84 -14.97 6.42 -5.86
N LEU A 85 -15.76 7.39 -5.40
CA LEU A 85 -15.26 8.55 -4.67
C LEU A 85 -14.66 8.18 -3.30
N ALA A 86 -15.16 7.13 -2.64
CA ALA A 86 -14.57 6.65 -1.38
C ALA A 86 -13.12 6.18 -1.59
N PHE A 87 -12.81 5.78 -2.83
CA PHE A 87 -11.47 5.46 -3.27
C PHE A 87 -10.73 6.67 -3.84
N ALA A 88 -11.33 7.37 -4.80
CA ALA A 88 -10.68 8.40 -5.60
C ALA A 88 -10.48 9.74 -4.89
N ASP A 89 -11.19 10.08 -3.80
CA ASP A 89 -11.08 11.39 -3.13
C ASP A 89 -10.23 11.35 -1.85
N PRO A 90 -9.08 12.06 -1.73
CA PRO A 90 -8.57 13.06 -2.68
C PRO A 90 -7.97 12.43 -3.94
N PRO A 91 -8.08 13.09 -5.11
CA PRO A 91 -7.58 12.59 -6.40
C PRO A 91 -6.05 12.59 -6.47
N THR A 92 -5.38 13.33 -5.60
CA THR A 92 -3.93 13.37 -5.49
C THR A 92 -3.39 12.25 -4.61
N HIS A 93 -2.11 11.96 -4.75
CA HIS A 93 -1.37 11.10 -3.83
C HIS A 93 -1.46 11.65 -2.40
N ILE A 94 -1.66 10.78 -1.42
CA ILE A 94 -1.59 11.14 -0.01
C ILE A 94 -0.14 11.00 0.41
N ASP A 95 0.48 12.11 0.76
CA ASP A 95 1.82 12.15 1.36
C ASP A 95 1.69 12.09 2.90
N GLY A 96 2.58 11.34 3.55
CA GLY A 96 2.64 11.15 5.00
C GLY A 96 3.83 11.84 5.65
#